data_AF-A0A6B3EHH5-F1
#
_entry.id   AF-A0A6B3EHH5-F1
#
_cell.length_a   1.000
_cell.length_b   1.000
_cell.length_c   1.000
_cell.angle_alpha   90.00
_cell.angle_beta   90.00
_cell.angle_gamma   90.00
#
_symmetry.space_group_name_H-M   'P 1'
#
loop_
_entity.id
_entity.type
_entity.pdbx_description
1 polymer ?
#
loop_
_entity_poly.entity_id
_entity_poly.type
_entity_poly.pdbx_seq_one_letter_code
_entity_poly.pdbx_strand_id
1 'polypeptide(L)'
;FDVPGIVLLSGAMCSLIFAIIKTGDGWSWSDGRTWGLLALSLVCFAAFAYWQTRAKEPLVPLAMFRSVALSAGTVLMVLMAIAFLGG
;
A
#
# COMPACT_ATOMS: atom_id res chain seq x y z
N PHE A 1 -7.55 -17.31 11.58
CA PHE A 1 -7.32 -16.82 10.20
C PHE A 1 -7.93 -15.44 10.01
N ASP A 2 -7.12 -14.44 9.64
CA ASP A 2 -7.57 -13.06 9.40
C ASP A 2 -8.00 -12.83 7.94
N VAL A 3 -9.19 -13.34 7.59
CA VAL A 3 -9.78 -13.21 6.24
C VAL A 3 -9.97 -11.73 5.81
N PRO A 4 -10.48 -10.82 6.67
CA PRO A 4 -10.64 -9.42 6.27
C PRO A 4 -9.31 -8.72 5.99
N GLY A 5 -8.26 -9.01 6.78
CA GLY A 5 -6.92 -8.50 6.55
C GLY A 5 -6.37 -8.92 5.17
N ILE A 6 -6.57 -10.17 4.78
CA ILE A 6 -6.15 -10.68 3.46
C ILE A 6 -6.85 -9.91 2.34
N VAL A 7 -8.17 -9.75 2.40
CA VAL A 7 -8.95 -9.06 1.36
C VAL A 7 -8.53 -7.61 1.22
N LEU A 8 -8.32 -6.90 2.35
CA LEU A 8 -7.88 -5.51 2.34
C LEU A 8 -6.48 -5.36 1.72
N LEU A 9 -5.54 -6.22 2.11
CA LEU A 9 -4.17 -6.17 1.60
C LEU A 9 -4.10 -6.49 0.11
N SER A 10 -4.79 -7.55 -0.33
CA SER A 10 -4.88 -7.91 -1.74
C SER A 10 -5.54 -6.80 -2.57
N GLY A 11 -6.64 -6.21 -2.09
CA GLY A 11 -7.30 -5.09 -2.76
C GLY A 11 -6.42 -3.84 -2.84
N ALA A 12 -5.68 -3.53 -1.77
CA ALA A 12 -4.74 -2.41 -1.73
C ALA A 12 -3.61 -2.60 -2.77
N MET A 13 -2.99 -3.78 -2.80
CA MET A 13 -1.92 -4.12 -3.75
C MET A 13 -2.44 -4.14 -5.19
N CYS A 14 -3.60 -4.75 -5.45
CA CYS A 14 -4.19 -4.79 -6.78
C CYS A 14 -4.47 -3.37 -7.31
N SER A 15 -5.11 -2.50 -6.52
CA SER A 15 -5.39 -1.12 -6.96
C SER A 15 -4.11 -0.31 -7.18
N LEU A 16 -3.10 -0.47 -6.32
CA LEU A 16 -1.80 0.19 -6.47
C LEU A 16 -1.10 -0.21 -7.77
N ILE A 17 -0.92 -1.51 -7.98
CA ILE A 17 -0.23 -2.06 -9.14
C ILE A 17 -0.99 -1.69 -10.41
N PHE A 18 -2.32 -1.79 -10.39
CA PHE A 18 -3.16 -1.44 -11.53
C PHE A 18 -3.03 0.05 -11.91
N ALA A 19 -3.04 0.95 -10.92
CA ALA A 19 -2.85 2.38 -11.15
C ALA A 19 -1.49 2.68 -11.80
N ILE A 20 -0.41 2.08 -11.27
CA ILE A 20 0.95 2.30 -11.75
C ILE A 20 1.13 1.77 -13.17
N ILE A 21 0.74 0.52 -13.44
CA ILE A 21 0.85 -0.08 -14.78
C ILE A 21 0.10 0.75 -15.80
N LYS A 22 -1.13 1.20 -15.46
CA LYS A 22 -1.96 1.95 -16.40
C LYS A 22 -1.38 3.34 -16.70
N THR A 23 -0.66 3.94 -15.74
CA THR A 23 0.06 5.20 -15.93
C THR A 23 1.21 5.07 -16.93
N GLY A 24 1.88 3.91 -17.00
CA GLY A 24 2.88 3.61 -18.03
C GLY A 24 2.29 3.27 -19.40
N ASP A 25 0.99 2.98 -19.48
CA ASP A 25 0.29 2.43 -20.64
C ASP A 25 -0.82 3.39 -21.15
N GLY A 26 -0.50 4.69 -21.14
CA GLY A 26 -1.30 5.75 -21.75
C GLY A 26 -2.14 6.62 -20.82
N TRP A 27 -2.25 6.31 -19.52
CA TRP A 27 -2.84 7.24 -18.55
C TRP A 27 -1.81 8.26 -18.09
N SER A 28 -2.22 9.52 -17.93
CA SER A 28 -1.36 10.52 -17.29
C SER A 28 -1.44 10.44 -15.78
N TRP A 29 -0.35 10.85 -15.11
CA TRP A 29 -0.32 11.12 -13.67
C TRP A 29 -1.35 12.19 -13.24
N SER A 30 -1.83 13.00 -14.18
CA SER A 30 -2.87 14.02 -13.95
C SER A 30 -4.29 13.49 -14.16
N ASP A 31 -4.49 12.22 -14.53
CA ASP A 31 -5.82 11.65 -14.72
C ASP A 31 -6.47 11.36 -13.35
N GLY A 32 -7.70 11.83 -13.16
CA GLY A 32 -8.47 11.62 -11.93
C GLY A 32 -8.68 10.15 -11.59
N ARG A 33 -8.63 9.25 -12.59
CA ARG A 33 -8.73 7.80 -12.38
C ARG A 33 -7.50 7.23 -11.69
N THR A 34 -6.30 7.69 -12.05
CA THR A 34 -5.04 7.30 -11.42
C THR A 34 -5.04 7.73 -9.95
N TRP A 35 -5.38 8.99 -9.69
CA TRP A 35 -5.52 9.51 -8.32
C TRP A 35 -6.60 8.79 -7.52
N GLY A 36 -7.72 8.43 -8.14
CA GLY A 36 -8.78 7.65 -7.52
C GLY A 36 -8.32 6.27 -7.07
N LEU A 37 -7.57 5.55 -7.90
CA LEU A 37 -7.01 4.23 -7.55
C LEU A 37 -5.90 4.32 -6.52
N LEU A 38 -5.03 5.33 -6.59
CA LEU A 38 -4.00 5.58 -5.58
C LEU A 38 -4.63 5.91 -4.22
N ALA A 39 -5.65 6.77 -4.20
CA ALA A 39 -6.41 7.08 -3.00
C ALA A 39 -7.12 5.84 -2.43
N LEU A 40 -7.73 5.03 -3.29
CA LEU A 40 -8.37 3.76 -2.90
C LEU A 40 -7.36 2.80 -2.27
N SER A 41 -6.18 2.65 -2.88
CA SER A 41 -5.10 1.83 -2.35
C SER A 41 -4.66 2.31 -0.96
N LEU A 42 -4.45 3.63 -0.81
CA LEU A 42 -4.05 4.23 0.46
C LEU A 42 -5.09 4.01 1.55
N VAL A 43 -6.38 4.15 1.22
CA VAL A 43 -7.49 3.87 2.14
C VAL A 43 -7.53 2.39 2.53
N CYS A 44 -7.34 1.47 1.58
CA CYS A 44 -7.28 0.04 1.86
C CYS A 44 -6.08 -0.33 2.75
N PHE A 45 -4.90 0.25 2.51
CA PHE A 45 -3.72 0.06 3.37
C PHE A 45 -3.94 0.61 4.78
N ALA A 46 -4.53 1.79 4.91
CA ALA A 46 -4.86 2.38 6.21
C ALA A 46 -5.90 1.53 6.96
N ALA A 47 -6.93 1.06 6.26
CA ALA A 47 -7.93 0.16 6.81
C ALA A 47 -7.30 -1.19 7.23
N PHE A 48 -6.37 -1.74 6.44
CA PHE A 48 -5.60 -2.94 6.80
C PHE A 48 -4.76 -2.71 8.05
N ALA A 49 -4.01 -1.61 8.13
CA ALA A 49 -3.18 -1.28 9.30
C ALA A 49 -4.05 -1.12 10.56
N TYR A 50 -5.20 -0.45 10.45
CA TYR A 50 -6.16 -0.34 11.54
C TYR A 50 -6.75 -1.70 11.92
N TRP A 51 -7.14 -2.52 10.95
CA TRP A 51 -7.70 -3.85 11.20
C TRP A 51 -6.69 -4.76 11.91
N GLN A 52 -5.42 -4.68 11.53
CA GLN A 52 -4.33 -5.42 12.18
C GLN A 52 -4.13 -5.05 13.66
N THR A 53 -4.48 -3.83 14.08
CA THR A 53 -4.47 -3.47 15.51
C THR A 53 -5.58 -4.14 16.31
N ARG A 54 -6.66 -4.57 15.64
CA ARG A 54 -7.85 -5.19 16.27
C ARG A 54 -7.97 -6.69 16.02
N ALA A 55 -7.23 -7.24 15.05
CA ALA A 55 -7.29 -8.65 14.70
C ALA A 55 -6.75 -9.54 15.84
N LYS A 56 -7.46 -10.64 16.13
CA LYS A 56 -7.03 -11.63 17.14
C LYS A 56 -5.79 -12.42 16.72
N GLU A 57 -5.61 -12.64 15.42
CA GLU A 57 -4.46 -13.32 14.83
C GLU A 57 -3.89 -12.43 13.72
N PRO A 58 -3.09 -11.41 14.08
CA PRO A 58 -2.59 -10.46 13.11
C PRO A 58 -1.63 -11.12 12.11
N LEU A 59 -1.86 -10.91 10.81
CA LEU A 59 -0.96 -11.43 9.76
C LEU A 59 0.44 -10.80 9.82
N VAL A 60 0.54 -9.55 10.26
CA VAL A 60 1.77 -8.77 10.34
C VAL A 60 1.86 -8.21 11.75
N PRO A 61 2.82 -8.65 12.58
CA PRO A 61 3.01 -8.08 13.90
C PRO A 61 3.50 -6.63 13.76
N LEU A 62 2.57 -5.67 13.89
CA LEU A 62 2.83 -4.23 13.79
C LEU A 62 3.93 -3.74 14.75
N ALA A 63 4.20 -4.49 15.82
CA ALA A 63 5.32 -4.26 16.72
C ALA A 63 6.69 -4.26 16.03
N MET A 64 6.83 -4.91 14.87
CA MET A 64 8.07 -4.87 14.08
C MET A 64 8.34 -3.47 13.49
N PHE A 65 7.30 -2.75 13.08
CA PHE A 65 7.43 -1.36 12.61
C PHE A 65 7.75 -0.37 13.74
N ARG A 66 7.68 -0.78 15.01
CA ARG A 66 8.16 0.02 16.14
C ARG A 66 9.69 0.15 16.15
N SER A 67 10.40 -0.74 15.47
CA SER A 67 11.84 -0.60 15.25
C SER A 67 12.12 0.52 14.27
N VAL A 68 12.77 1.59 14.73
CA VAL A 68 13.16 2.73 13.89
C VAL A 68 13.98 2.29 12.69
N ALA A 69 14.88 1.31 12.85
CA ALA A 69 15.70 0.79 11.76
C ALA A 69 14.85 0.12 10.66
N LEU A 70 13.85 -0.69 11.06
CA LEU A 70 12.98 -1.36 10.10
C LEU A 70 12.05 -0.36 9.42
N SER A 71 11.44 0.54 10.19
CA SER A 71 10.56 1.58 9.64
C SER A 71 11.30 2.53 8.70
N ALA A 72 12.52 2.96 9.06
CA ALA A 72 13.36 3.80 8.20
C ALA A 72 13.77 3.05 6.91
N GLY A 73 14.13 1.77 7.02
CA GLY A 73 14.43 0.92 5.87
C GLY A 73 13.23 0.76 4.92
N THR A 74 12.04 0.51 5.46
CA THR A 74 10.81 0.41 4.65
C THR A 74 10.48 1.74 3.98
N VAL A 75 10.55 2.87 4.70
CA VAL A 75 10.32 4.20 4.12
C VAL A 75 11.32 4.49 3.01
N LEU A 76 12.60 4.18 3.23
CA LEU A 76 13.63 4.36 2.21
C LEU A 76 13.36 3.51 0.97
N MET A 77 12.99 2.23 1.14
CA MET A 77 12.60 1.36 0.02
C MET A 77 11.41 1.92 -0.78
N VAL A 78 10.39 2.43 -0.09
CA VAL A 78 9.22 3.05 -0.74
C VAL A 78 9.62 4.31 -1.50
N LEU A 79 10.45 5.17 -0.91
CA LEU A 79 10.94 6.38 -1.58
C LEU A 79 11.77 6.04 -2.82
N MET A 80 12.65 5.03 -2.74
CA MET A 80 13.41 4.55 -3.89
C MET A 80 12.50 3.99 -4.99
N ALA A 81 11.46 3.22 -4.63
CA ALA A 81 10.49 2.72 -5.58
C ALA A 81 9.74 3.85 -6.29
N ILE A 82 9.29 4.88 -5.56
CA ILE A 82 8.63 6.05 -6.15
C ILE A 82 9.57 6.80 -7.08
N ALA A 83 10.83 7.01 -6.68
CA ALA A 83 11.83 7.67 -7.50
C ALA A 83 12.10 6.90 -8.81
N PHE A 84 12.14 5.56 -8.75
CA PHE A 84 12.30 4.72 -9.93
C PHE A 84 11.07 4.75 -10.86
N LEU A 85 9.86 4.80 -10.30
CA LEU A 85 8.60 4.79 -11.06
C LEU A 85 8.23 6.14 -11.67
N GLY A 86 8.69 7.25 -11.07
CA GLY A 86 8.44 8.61 -11.55
C GLY A 86 9.55 9.20 -12.43
N GLY A 87 10.64 8.45 -12.64
CA GLY A 87 11.79 8.82 -13.48
C GLY A 87 11.65 8.40 -14.93
#